data_AF-A0AAW1KLS1-F1
#
_entry.id   AF-A0AAW1KLS1-F1
#
_cell.length_a   1.000
_cell.length_b   1.000
_cell.length_c   1.000
_cell.angle_alpha   90.00
_cell.angle_beta   90.00
_cell.angle_gamma   90.00
#
_symmetry.space_group_name_H-M   'P 1'
#
loop_
_entity.id
_entity.type
_entity.pdbx_description
1 polymer ?
#
loop_
_entity_poly.entity_id
_entity_poly.type
_entity_poly.pdbx_seq_one_letter_code
_entity_poly.pdbx_strand_id
1 'polypeptide(L)'
;MFDSFLQEKIGKSLNLTPTCHYASVTEPKEYLIFEHLKVQNFSVFDKKRLLDEDHILVVLRNYAKLHGVSYALKDQRPDVFREVPRIIGERTVWCYKTLTAQASVSSSERTVMDYNRGRIDETTLKRFEEVGSRFYEFLEEIAAYDDRHKVMVHGDSWLTNMQFKYDDL
;
A
#
# COMPACT_ATOMS: atom_id res chain seq x y z
N MET A 1 12.36 -9.66 8.42
CA MET A 1 13.15 -8.45 8.07
C MET A 1 12.93 -7.34 9.08
N PHE A 2 11.75 -6.70 9.12
CA PHE A 2 11.51 -5.60 10.07
C PHE A 2 11.55 -6.05 11.53
N ASP A 3 10.89 -7.15 11.88
CA ASP A 3 10.90 -7.63 13.26
C ASP A 3 12.32 -8.03 13.70
N SER A 4 13.06 -8.76 12.86
CA SER A 4 14.47 -9.08 13.15
C SER A 4 15.34 -7.83 13.35
N PHE A 5 15.13 -6.78 12.54
CA PHE A 5 15.86 -5.52 12.67
C PHE A 5 15.50 -4.77 13.96
N LEU A 6 14.21 -4.68 14.31
CA LEU A 6 13.77 -4.00 15.53
C LEU A 6 14.12 -4.76 16.80
N GLN A 7 14.09 -6.09 16.76
CA GLN A 7 14.52 -6.91 17.89
C GLN A 7 16.01 -6.69 18.16
N GLU A 8 16.85 -6.68 17.13
CA GLU A 8 18.29 -6.37 17.25
C GLU A 8 18.55 -4.99 17.84
N LYS A 9 17.80 -3.96 17.40
CA LYS A 9 18.09 -2.55 17.76
C LYS A 9 17.51 -2.10 19.09
N ILE A 10 16.28 -2.53 19.39
CA ILE A 10 15.51 -2.01 20.52
C ILE A 10 14.71 -3.09 21.28
N GLY A 11 14.87 -4.37 20.95
CA GLY A 11 14.14 -5.47 21.60
C GLY A 11 12.63 -5.40 21.41
N LYS A 12 12.17 -4.85 20.27
CA LYS A 12 10.73 -4.74 19.94
C LYS A 12 10.41 -5.40 18.61
N SER A 13 9.12 -5.68 18.42
CA SER A 13 8.55 -6.18 17.17
C SER A 13 7.64 -5.13 16.54
N LEU A 14 7.52 -5.13 15.22
CA LEU A 14 6.67 -4.20 14.48
C LEU A 14 5.18 -4.60 14.61
N ASN A 15 4.90 -5.91 14.55
CA ASN A 15 3.56 -6.51 14.71
C ASN A 15 2.47 -5.80 13.87
N LEU A 16 2.79 -5.45 12.62
CA LEU A 16 1.87 -4.75 11.71
C LEU A 16 1.14 -5.68 10.72
N THR A 17 1.59 -6.92 10.57
CA THR A 17 1.10 -7.85 9.57
C THR A 17 0.85 -9.21 10.20
N PRO A 18 -0.10 -10.01 9.68
CA PRO A 18 -0.21 -11.40 10.08
C PRO A 18 1.08 -12.16 9.76
N THR A 19 1.45 -13.08 10.64
CA THR A 19 2.54 -14.03 10.43
C THR A 19 2.25 -14.87 9.19
N CYS A 20 3.17 -14.85 8.23
CA CYS A 20 3.14 -15.75 7.07
C CYS A 20 3.82 -17.07 7.46
N HIS A 21 3.07 -18.17 7.47
CA HIS A 21 3.59 -19.50 7.79
C HIS A 21 4.22 -20.17 6.57
N TYR A 22 3.58 -20.03 5.40
CA TYR A 22 4.07 -20.60 4.16
C TYR A 22 3.77 -19.69 2.98
N ALA A 23 4.68 -19.65 2.02
CA ALA A 23 4.51 -18.96 0.76
C ALA A 23 5.16 -19.78 -0.36
N SER A 24 4.52 -19.81 -1.53
CA SER A 24 5.07 -20.37 -2.74
C SER A 24 4.74 -19.46 -3.92
N VAL A 25 5.75 -19.23 -4.75
CA VAL A 25 5.64 -18.50 -6.02
C VAL A 25 5.91 -19.40 -7.21
N THR A 26 5.99 -20.72 -6.97
CA THR A 26 6.28 -21.72 -8.00
C THR A 26 4.99 -22.12 -8.68
N GLU A 27 4.90 -21.92 -9.99
CA GLU A 27 3.78 -22.38 -10.81
C GLU A 27 3.73 -23.92 -10.88
N PRO A 28 2.54 -24.57 -10.78
CA PRO A 28 1.18 -24.03 -10.57
C PRO A 28 0.75 -24.06 -9.10
N LYS A 29 1.69 -23.99 -8.16
CA LYS A 29 1.48 -24.12 -6.71
C LYS A 29 1.73 -22.80 -6.01
N GLU A 30 1.15 -21.71 -6.51
CA GLU A 30 1.21 -20.41 -5.87
C GLU A 30 0.24 -20.36 -4.69
N TYR A 31 0.75 -20.01 -3.50
CA TYR A 31 -0.09 -19.85 -2.32
C TYR A 31 0.59 -18.96 -1.28
N LEU A 32 -0.25 -18.40 -0.40
CA LEU A 32 0.17 -17.72 0.82
C LEU A 32 -0.70 -18.26 1.96
N ILE A 33 -0.07 -18.68 3.06
CA ILE A 33 -0.73 -19.21 4.25
C ILE A 33 -0.33 -18.32 5.42
N PHE A 34 -1.32 -17.63 5.98
CA PHE A 34 -1.15 -16.69 7.09
C PHE A 34 -1.82 -17.19 8.36
N GLU A 35 -1.45 -16.61 9.49
CA GLU A 35 -2.17 -16.79 10.75
C GLU A 35 -3.65 -16.38 10.61
N HIS A 36 -4.53 -17.10 11.33
CA HIS A 36 -5.96 -16.80 11.29
C HIS A 36 -6.33 -15.71 12.31
N LEU A 37 -6.33 -14.44 11.90
CA LEU A 37 -6.55 -13.31 12.82
C LEU A 37 -7.94 -13.27 13.49
N LYS A 38 -8.97 -13.94 12.94
CA LYS A 38 -10.30 -13.97 13.58
C LYS A 38 -10.29 -14.63 14.96
N VAL A 39 -9.39 -15.59 15.20
CA VAL A 39 -9.26 -16.23 16.54
C VAL A 39 -8.74 -15.25 17.59
N GLN A 40 -8.17 -14.13 17.16
CA GLN A 40 -7.67 -13.04 18.01
C GLN A 40 -8.64 -11.84 18.02
N ASN A 41 -9.88 -12.03 17.58
CA ASN A 41 -10.96 -11.03 17.51
C ASN A 41 -10.71 -9.87 16.53
N PHE A 42 -9.87 -10.08 15.52
CA PHE A 42 -9.79 -9.14 14.41
C PHE A 42 -10.95 -9.34 13.43
N SER A 43 -11.43 -8.24 12.86
CA SER A 43 -12.47 -8.26 11.84
C SER A 43 -12.20 -7.25 10.72
N VAL A 44 -12.70 -7.56 9.52
CA VAL A 44 -12.65 -6.65 8.38
C VAL A 44 -13.70 -5.56 8.58
N PHE A 45 -13.32 -4.31 8.36
CA PHE A 45 -14.24 -3.18 8.44
C PHE A 45 -15.28 -3.22 7.31
N ASP A 46 -16.54 -2.88 7.63
CA ASP A 46 -17.59 -2.77 6.61
C ASP A 46 -17.37 -1.51 5.75
N LYS A 47 -16.88 -1.72 4.53
CA LYS A 47 -16.59 -0.65 3.55
C LYS A 47 -17.79 0.23 3.16
N LYS A 48 -19.02 -0.13 3.55
CA LYS A 48 -20.21 0.71 3.35
C LYS A 48 -20.35 1.82 4.40
N ARG A 49 -19.60 1.72 5.50
CA ARG A 49 -19.58 2.70 6.58
C ARG A 49 -18.44 3.69 6.38
N LEU A 50 -18.62 4.89 6.92
CA LEU A 50 -17.52 5.86 7.02
C LEU A 50 -16.61 5.48 8.18
N LEU A 51 -15.31 5.66 7.99
CA LEU A 51 -14.34 5.55 9.08
C LEU A 51 -14.57 6.69 10.07
N ASP A 52 -14.58 6.35 11.35
CA ASP A 52 -14.46 7.34 12.41
C ASP A 52 -12.99 7.70 12.65
N GLU A 53 -12.77 8.66 13.54
CA GLU A 53 -11.45 9.16 13.90
C GLU A 53 -10.54 8.04 14.45
N ASP A 54 -11.07 7.14 15.26
CA ASP A 54 -10.28 6.07 15.89
C ASP A 54 -9.72 5.10 14.86
N HIS A 55 -10.52 4.68 13.88
CA HIS A 55 -10.05 3.84 12.78
C HIS A 55 -8.94 4.54 11.99
N ILE A 56 -9.13 5.82 11.66
CA ILE A 56 -8.15 6.61 10.91
C ILE A 56 -6.85 6.71 11.71
N LEU A 57 -6.91 7.03 13.00
CA LEU A 57 -5.75 7.18 13.86
C LEU A 57 -4.98 5.86 14.01
N VAL A 58 -5.68 4.72 14.13
CA VAL A 58 -5.03 3.40 14.19
C VAL A 58 -4.26 3.12 12.90
N VAL A 59 -4.86 3.36 11.73
CA VAL A 59 -4.19 3.16 10.43
C VAL A 59 -2.98 4.09 10.30
N LEU A 60 -3.14 5.39 10.57
CA LEU A 60 -2.06 6.38 10.46
C LEU A 60 -0.91 6.09 11.43
N ARG A 61 -1.19 5.67 12.67
CA ARG A 61 -0.15 5.27 13.62
C ARG A 61 0.65 4.06 13.13
N ASN A 62 -0.02 3.09 12.53
CA ASN A 62 0.64 1.91 11.97
C ASN A 62 1.48 2.25 10.72
N TYR A 63 1.00 3.16 9.87
CA TYR A 63 1.80 3.69 8.76
C TYR A 63 3.00 4.50 9.24
N ALA A 64 2.84 5.32 10.27
CA ALA A 64 3.96 6.04 10.87
C ALA A 64 5.05 5.09 11.39
N LYS A 65 4.67 3.98 12.03
CA LYS A 65 5.61 2.92 12.43
C LYS A 65 6.29 2.30 11.22
N LEU A 66 5.53 1.87 10.20
CA LEU A 66 6.10 1.28 8.98
C LEU A 66 7.10 2.22 8.32
N HIS A 67 6.72 3.48 8.12
CA HIS A 67 7.58 4.50 7.52
C HIS A 67 8.84 4.75 8.35
N GLY A 68 8.72 4.93 9.67
CA GLY A 68 9.86 5.18 10.54
C GLY A 68 10.85 4.02 10.58
N VAL A 69 10.35 2.78 10.67
CA VAL A 69 11.20 1.58 10.67
C VAL A 69 11.85 1.36 9.31
N SER A 70 11.11 1.59 8.22
CA SER A 70 11.64 1.51 6.87
C SER A 70 12.73 2.56 6.62
N TYR A 71 12.54 3.78 7.10
CA TYR A 71 13.55 4.85 7.05
C TYR A 71 14.81 4.47 7.83
N ALA A 72 14.66 3.96 9.06
CA ALA A 72 15.80 3.51 9.86
C ALA A 72 16.52 2.31 9.22
N LEU A 73 15.78 1.39 8.59
CA LEU A 73 16.35 0.26 7.86
C LEU A 73 17.16 0.74 6.65
N LYS A 74 16.66 1.73 5.90
CA LYS A 74 17.38 2.35 4.78
C LYS A 74 18.72 2.91 5.20
N ASP A 75 18.75 3.64 6.32
CA ASP A 75 19.94 4.29 6.85
C ASP A 75 20.97 3.27 7.36
N GLN A 76 20.52 2.26 8.11
CA GLN A 76 21.41 1.36 8.85
C GLN A 76 21.74 0.06 8.10
N ARG A 77 20.88 -0.39 7.19
CA ARG A 77 20.99 -1.65 6.41
C ARG A 77 20.51 -1.40 4.96
N PRO A 78 21.18 -0.51 4.20
CA PRO A 78 20.74 -0.09 2.86
C PRO A 78 20.69 -1.24 1.84
N ASP A 79 21.54 -2.25 2.00
CA ASP A 79 21.54 -3.48 1.21
C ASP A 79 20.21 -4.23 1.36
N VAL A 80 19.80 -4.50 2.60
CA VAL A 80 18.53 -5.16 2.93
C VAL A 80 17.35 -4.31 2.47
N PHE A 81 17.41 -3.00 2.66
CA PHE A 81 16.37 -2.08 2.21
C PHE A 81 16.17 -2.15 0.69
N ARG A 82 17.24 -2.28 -0.12
CA ARG A 82 17.13 -2.32 -1.59
C ARG A 82 16.55 -3.62 -2.13
N GLU A 83 16.63 -4.72 -1.39
CA GLU A 83 16.08 -6.00 -1.84
C GLU A 83 14.54 -6.01 -1.93
N VAL A 84 13.85 -5.31 -1.03
CA VAL A 84 12.37 -5.31 -0.98
C VAL A 84 11.74 -4.51 -2.14
N PRO A 85 12.15 -3.26 -2.43
CA PRO A 85 11.63 -2.50 -3.57
C PRO A 85 11.94 -3.14 -4.91
N ARG A 86 13.07 -3.87 -5.03
CA ARG A 86 13.38 -4.63 -6.25
C ARG A 86 12.36 -5.72 -6.54
N ILE A 87 11.78 -6.32 -5.49
CA ILE A 87 10.77 -7.38 -5.64
C ILE A 87 9.37 -6.80 -5.84
N ILE A 88 9.04 -5.69 -5.16
CA ILE A 88 7.68 -5.15 -5.11
C ILE A 88 7.49 -3.99 -6.11
N GLY A 89 8.37 -3.00 -6.13
CA GLY A 89 8.20 -1.77 -6.94
C GLY A 89 8.22 -2.02 -8.45
N GLU A 90 9.19 -2.79 -8.94
CA GLU A 90 9.28 -3.14 -10.38
C GLU A 90 8.06 -3.95 -10.84
N ARG A 91 7.60 -4.90 -10.01
CA ARG A 91 6.40 -5.69 -10.30
C ARG A 91 5.12 -4.86 -10.22
N THR A 92 5.02 -3.92 -9.28
CA THR A 92 3.86 -3.01 -9.18
C THR A 92 3.75 -2.15 -10.44
N VAL A 93 4.84 -1.50 -10.87
CA VAL A 93 4.84 -0.73 -12.12
C VAL A 93 4.47 -1.61 -13.32
N TRP A 94 5.04 -2.81 -13.39
CA TRP A 94 4.70 -3.78 -14.45
C TRP A 94 3.21 -4.17 -14.44
N CYS A 95 2.63 -4.46 -13.27
CA CYS A 95 1.21 -4.80 -13.13
C CYS A 95 0.31 -3.69 -13.69
N TYR A 96 0.63 -2.42 -13.42
CA TYR A 96 -0.15 -1.28 -13.93
C TYR A 96 0.01 -1.07 -15.43
N LYS A 97 1.10 -1.55 -16.04
CA LYS A 97 1.31 -1.51 -17.50
C LYS A 97 0.58 -2.63 -18.26
N THR A 98 -0.04 -3.58 -17.55
CA THR A 98 -0.84 -4.62 -18.23
C THR A 98 -2.04 -4.01 -18.94
N LEU A 99 -2.45 -4.59 -20.08
CA LEU A 99 -3.60 -4.11 -20.86
C LEU A 99 -4.88 -4.01 -20.03
N THR A 100 -5.08 -4.95 -19.09
CA THR A 100 -6.23 -4.95 -18.19
C THR A 100 -6.20 -3.77 -17.23
N ALA A 101 -5.04 -3.50 -16.61
CA ALA A 101 -4.89 -2.35 -15.72
C ALA A 101 -5.05 -1.02 -16.48
N GLN A 102 -4.57 -0.96 -17.73
CA GLN A 102 -4.77 0.19 -18.61
C GLN A 102 -6.23 0.49 -18.91
N ALA A 103 -6.99 -0.54 -19.29
CA ALA A 103 -8.41 -0.38 -19.51
C ALA A 103 -9.15 0.09 -18.23
N SER A 104 -8.78 -0.42 -17.06
CA SER A 104 -9.38 0.00 -15.78
C SER A 104 -9.09 1.46 -15.44
N VAL A 105 -7.86 1.94 -15.66
CA VAL A 105 -7.49 3.34 -15.42
C VAL A 105 -8.23 4.27 -16.38
N SER A 106 -8.20 4.00 -17.69
CA SER A 106 -8.92 4.84 -18.67
C SER A 106 -10.43 4.87 -18.43
N SER A 107 -11.02 3.76 -17.99
CA SER A 107 -12.44 3.69 -17.64
C SER A 107 -12.76 4.56 -16.41
N SER A 108 -11.90 4.53 -15.40
CA SER A 108 -12.04 5.33 -14.19
C SER A 108 -11.89 6.83 -14.50
N GLU A 109 -10.89 7.19 -15.29
CA GLU A 109 -10.68 8.55 -15.78
C GLU A 109 -11.91 9.07 -16.52
N ARG A 110 -12.41 8.32 -17.50
CA ARG A 110 -13.62 8.69 -18.24
C ARG A 110 -14.83 8.90 -17.32
N THR A 111 -15.02 8.02 -16.35
CA THR A 111 -16.12 8.13 -15.38
C THR A 111 -16.02 9.42 -14.57
N VAL A 112 -14.82 9.76 -14.09
CA VAL A 112 -14.57 11.00 -13.34
C VAL A 112 -14.79 12.23 -14.23
N MET A 113 -14.31 12.20 -15.47
CA MET A 113 -14.47 13.30 -16.43
C MET A 113 -15.93 13.53 -16.81
N ASP A 114 -16.67 12.46 -17.12
CA ASP A 114 -18.10 12.53 -17.45
C ASP A 114 -18.94 12.99 -16.26
N TYR A 115 -18.62 12.52 -15.05
CA TYR A 115 -19.28 12.99 -13.83
C TYR A 115 -19.03 14.48 -13.61
N ASN A 116 -17.82 14.99 -13.84
CA ASN A 116 -17.49 16.38 -13.55
C ASN A 116 -17.80 17.36 -14.69
N ARG A 117 -18.12 16.88 -15.89
CA ARG A 117 -18.45 17.73 -17.04
C ARG A 117 -19.60 18.69 -16.70
N GLY A 118 -19.33 19.98 -16.79
CA GLY A 118 -20.29 21.05 -16.45
C GLY A 118 -20.55 21.26 -14.95
N ARG A 119 -19.87 20.53 -14.07
CA ARG A 119 -19.96 20.69 -12.59
C ARG A 119 -18.78 21.47 -12.01
N ILE A 120 -17.64 21.43 -12.70
CA ILE A 120 -16.42 22.17 -12.36
C ILE A 120 -16.01 23.04 -13.54
N ASP A 121 -15.16 24.03 -13.29
CA ASP A 121 -14.64 24.89 -14.34
C ASP A 121 -13.73 24.12 -15.31
N GLU A 122 -13.63 24.60 -16.55
CA GLU A 122 -12.87 23.96 -17.62
C GLU A 122 -11.37 23.82 -17.30
N THR A 123 -10.81 24.75 -16.52
CA THR A 123 -9.40 24.69 -16.13
C THR A 123 -9.15 23.52 -15.18
N THR A 124 -10.03 23.33 -14.19
CA THR A 124 -9.95 22.18 -13.28
C THR A 124 -10.21 20.87 -14.02
N LEU A 125 -11.18 20.83 -14.94
CA LEU A 125 -11.46 19.63 -15.75
C LEU A 125 -10.25 19.24 -16.60
N LYS A 126 -9.61 20.21 -17.27
CA LYS A 126 -8.39 19.98 -18.05
C LYS A 126 -7.23 19.46 -17.21
N ARG A 127 -7.08 19.94 -15.96
CA ARG A 127 -6.06 19.42 -15.03
C ARG A 127 -6.30 17.95 -14.67
N PHE A 128 -7.55 17.52 -14.52
CA PHE A 128 -7.86 16.11 -14.29
C PHE A 128 -7.44 15.24 -15.47
N GLU A 129 -7.72 15.69 -16.70
CA GLU A 129 -7.31 15.01 -17.93
C GLU A 129 -5.78 14.92 -18.04
N GLU A 130 -5.06 16.02 -17.77
CA GLU A 130 -3.58 16.05 -17.80
C GLU A 130 -2.96 15.11 -16.75
N VAL A 131 -3.57 14.98 -15.58
CA VAL A 131 -3.10 14.04 -14.54
C VAL A 131 -3.39 12.59 -14.95
N GLY A 132 -4.58 12.33 -15.50
CA GLY A 132 -4.99 11.01 -15.99
C GLY A 132 -4.10 10.49 -17.11
N SER A 133 -3.85 11.34 -18.12
CA SER A 133 -3.02 10.99 -19.28
C SER A 133 -1.57 10.66 -18.93
N ARG A 134 -1.07 11.23 -17.83
CA ARG A 134 0.31 11.03 -17.33
C ARG A 134 0.41 9.98 -16.23
N PHE A 135 -0.66 9.26 -15.90
CA PHE A 135 -0.68 8.33 -14.78
C PHE A 135 0.49 7.33 -14.79
N TYR A 136 0.81 6.76 -15.96
CA TYR A 136 1.92 5.80 -16.08
C TYR A 136 3.30 6.43 -15.95
N GLU A 137 3.48 7.60 -16.56
CA GLU A 137 4.72 8.38 -16.41
C GLU A 137 4.94 8.70 -14.93
N PHE A 138 3.90 9.14 -14.21
CA PHE A 138 3.97 9.38 -12.79
C PHE A 138 4.33 8.13 -11.98
N LEU A 139 3.77 6.97 -12.31
CA LEU A 139 4.13 5.71 -11.64
C LEU A 139 5.61 5.35 -11.84
N GLU A 140 6.14 5.55 -13.04
CA GLU A 140 7.57 5.33 -13.33
C GLU A 140 8.45 6.34 -12.59
N GLU A 141 8.09 7.62 -12.64
CA GLU A 141 8.78 8.70 -11.93
C GLU A 141 8.84 8.40 -10.43
N ILE A 142 7.72 8.02 -9.80
CA ILE A 142 7.65 7.67 -8.37
C ILE A 142 8.52 6.45 -8.06
N ALA A 143 8.51 5.44 -8.92
CA ALA A 143 9.32 4.23 -8.71
C ALA A 143 10.83 4.54 -8.80
N ALA A 144 11.23 5.34 -9.78
CA ALA A 144 12.60 5.77 -10.02
C ALA A 144 13.09 6.84 -9.03
N TYR A 145 12.17 7.59 -8.41
CA TYR A 145 12.50 8.65 -7.47
C TYR A 145 13.28 8.11 -6.28
N ASP A 146 14.52 8.57 -6.10
CA ASP A 146 15.39 8.22 -4.97
C ASP A 146 15.63 9.45 -4.10
N ASP A 147 14.72 9.69 -3.15
CA ASP A 147 14.87 10.74 -2.14
C ASP A 147 15.36 10.18 -0.82
N ARG A 148 16.05 11.01 -0.03
CA ARG A 148 16.53 10.63 1.31
C ARG A 148 15.40 10.09 2.21
N HIS A 149 14.18 10.62 2.09
CA HIS A 149 12.98 10.22 2.85
C HIS A 149 12.15 9.13 2.16
N LYS A 150 12.64 8.50 1.09
CA LYS A 150 11.99 7.33 0.49
C LYS A 150 11.86 6.21 1.53
N VAL A 151 10.64 5.74 1.73
CA VAL A 151 10.26 4.67 2.66
C VAL A 151 9.37 3.64 1.96
N MET A 152 9.26 2.45 2.54
CA MET A 152 8.29 1.45 2.12
C MET A 152 6.90 1.85 2.60
N VAL A 153 5.91 1.66 1.73
CA VAL A 153 4.50 1.97 1.97
C VAL A 153 3.65 0.71 1.92
N HIS A 154 2.41 0.77 2.40
CA HIS A 154 1.47 -0.35 2.34
C HIS A 154 1.09 -0.75 0.90
N GLY A 155 1.04 0.23 -0.01
CA GLY A 155 0.79 0.00 -1.45
C GLY A 155 -0.69 -0.13 -1.84
N ASP A 156 -1.54 -0.70 -0.97
CA ASP A 156 -2.98 -0.81 -1.23
C ASP A 156 -3.81 -0.60 0.04
N SER A 157 -4.14 0.65 0.34
CA SER A 157 -4.85 1.07 1.57
C SER A 157 -6.36 0.77 1.54
N TRP A 158 -6.81 -0.16 0.72
CA TRP A 158 -8.21 -0.54 0.66
C TRP A 158 -8.66 -1.23 1.96
N LEU A 159 -9.84 -0.88 2.47
CA LEU A 159 -10.32 -1.31 3.80
C LEU A 159 -10.42 -2.83 3.98
N THR A 160 -10.63 -3.58 2.91
CA THR A 160 -10.67 -5.06 2.98
C THR A 160 -9.29 -5.70 3.13
N ASN A 161 -8.21 -4.93 2.94
CA ASN A 161 -6.84 -5.38 3.20
C ASN A 161 -6.41 -5.09 4.65
N MET A 162 -7.30 -4.53 5.46
CA MET A 162 -7.05 -4.23 6.87
C MET A 162 -8.03 -4.99 7.74
N GLN A 163 -7.57 -5.39 8.92
CA GLN A 163 -8.43 -5.90 9.98
C GLN A 163 -8.20 -5.11 11.25
N PHE A 164 -9.29 -4.85 11.95
CA PHE A 164 -9.31 -4.07 13.18
C PHE A 164 -9.66 -5.00 14.34
N LYS A 165 -8.97 -4.79 15.46
CA LYS A 165 -9.31 -5.38 16.73
C LYS A 165 -9.88 -4.27 17.59
N TYR A 166 -11.05 -4.52 18.16
CA TYR A 166 -11.74 -3.59 19.03
C TYR A 166 -11.49 -4.03 20.47
N ASP A 167 -11.44 -3.07 21.38
CA ASP A 167 -11.45 -3.38 22.80
C ASP A 167 -12.79 -4.07 23.12
N ASP A 168 -12.75 -5.14 23.93
CA ASP A 168 -13.96 -5.81 24.38
C ASP A 168 -14.81 -4.78 25.15
N LEU A 169 -16.09 -4.62 24.75
CA LEU A 169 -17.06 -3.76 25.43
C LEU A 169 -17.32 -4.23 26.87
#